data_AF-A0AAW5ZB33-F1
#
_entry.id   AF-A0AAW5ZB33-F1
#
_cell.length_a   1.000
_cell.length_b   1.000
_cell.length_c   1.000
_cell.angle_alpha   90.00
_cell.angle_beta   90.00
_cell.angle_gamma   90.00
#
_symmetry.space_group_name_H-M   'P 1'
#
loop_
_entity.id
_entity.type
_entity.pdbx_description
1 polymer ?
#
loop_
_entity_poly.entity_id
_entity_poly.type
_entity_poly.pdbx_seq_one_letter_code
_entity_poly.pdbx_strand_id
1 'polypeptide(L)'
;KCICRNEYAVHEQVGAFTNQHLNGHAGLILNPRALDLRLFLNQWASVFHIKENTTRSERQSIQFFDHQGDALLKVYATDNTDMAAWSELLARFIADENTPLELKAGDAPVVQMRADASVVEQEWRAMTDVHQFFTLLKRHNLTRQQAFNLVADDLACKVSNSALAQILESAQ
;
A
#
# COMPACT_ATOMS: atom_id res chain seq x y z
N LYS A 1 8.90 13.04 -3.92
CA LYS A 1 8.34 11.99 -4.81
C LYS A 1 8.19 10.69 -4.03
N CYS A 2 7.04 10.06 -4.06
CA CYS A 2 6.77 8.81 -3.36
C CYS A 2 6.72 7.64 -4.35
N ILE A 3 7.28 6.50 -3.94
CA ILE A 3 7.22 5.24 -4.69
C ILE A 3 6.63 4.18 -3.78
N CYS A 4 5.53 3.60 -4.21
CA CYS A 4 4.89 2.43 -3.60
C CYS A 4 4.82 1.34 -4.67
N ARG A 5 5.11 0.09 -4.30
CA ARG A 5 5.14 -1.00 -5.28
C ARG A 5 4.76 -2.33 -4.66
N ASN A 6 4.46 -3.28 -5.53
CA ASN A 6 4.54 -4.70 -5.23
C ASN A 6 5.50 -5.36 -6.26
N GLU A 7 5.48 -6.68 -6.33
CA GLU A 7 6.31 -7.45 -7.27
C GLU A 7 6.00 -7.10 -8.73
N TYR A 8 4.75 -6.75 -9.03
CA TYR A 8 4.22 -6.68 -10.40
C TYR A 8 3.94 -5.26 -10.89
N ALA A 9 3.87 -4.28 -9.99
CA ALA A 9 3.54 -2.90 -10.33
C ALA A 9 4.30 -1.90 -9.45
N VAL A 10 4.73 -0.79 -10.06
CA VAL A 10 5.37 0.35 -9.41
C VAL A 10 4.50 1.58 -9.63
N HIS A 11 4.17 2.30 -8.55
CA HIS A 11 3.43 3.54 -8.60
C HIS A 11 4.30 4.68 -8.05
N GLU A 12 4.61 5.65 -8.91
CA GLU A 12 5.33 6.87 -8.53
C GLU A 12 4.39 8.07 -8.51
N GLN A 13 4.36 8.83 -7.42
CA GLN A 13 3.53 10.03 -7.31
C GLN A 13 4.34 11.19 -6.70
N VAL A 14 4.32 12.34 -7.35
CA VAL A 14 4.85 13.59 -6.79
C VAL A 14 3.73 14.31 -6.04
N GLY A 15 4.05 14.86 -4.87
CA GLY A 15 3.10 15.60 -4.04
C GLY A 15 3.67 15.88 -2.64
N ALA A 16 2.82 16.40 -1.75
CA ALA A 16 3.16 16.76 -0.38
C ALA A 16 2.42 15.89 0.63
N PHE A 17 3.01 15.69 1.81
CA PHE A 17 2.43 14.95 2.93
C PHE A 17 1.45 15.84 3.73
N THR A 18 0.40 16.33 3.07
CA THR A 18 -0.66 17.17 3.66
C THR A 18 -1.93 16.38 3.94
N ASN A 19 -2.86 16.95 4.73
CA ASN A 19 -4.16 16.33 5.05
C ASN A 19 -4.02 14.92 5.67
N GLN A 20 -3.18 14.84 6.70
CA GLN A 20 -2.86 13.58 7.38
C GLN A 20 -3.92 13.25 8.44
N HIS A 21 -4.47 12.06 8.37
CA HIS A 21 -5.35 11.46 9.37
C HIS A 21 -4.75 10.11 9.76
N LEU A 22 -3.80 10.12 10.69
CA LEU A 22 -3.04 8.92 11.08
C LEU A 22 -3.64 8.20 12.31
N ASN A 23 -4.63 8.80 12.95
CA ASN A 23 -5.33 8.22 14.10
C ASN A 23 -6.44 7.30 13.62
N GLY A 24 -6.43 6.03 14.04
CA GLY A 24 -7.49 5.05 13.72
C GLY A 24 -6.93 3.68 13.33
N HIS A 25 -7.81 2.81 12.83
CA HIS A 25 -7.43 1.46 12.39
C HIS A 25 -6.54 1.45 11.13
N ALA A 26 -6.68 2.46 10.27
CA ALA A 26 -5.82 2.70 9.11
C ALA A 26 -5.54 4.21 9.01
N GLY A 27 -4.29 4.56 8.77
CA GLY A 27 -3.86 5.92 8.50
C GLY A 27 -4.17 6.35 7.07
N LEU A 28 -4.32 7.65 6.88
CA LEU A 28 -4.73 8.26 5.62
C LEU A 28 -3.94 9.54 5.38
N ILE A 29 -3.49 9.74 4.14
CA ILE A 29 -3.01 11.02 3.63
C ILE A 29 -3.90 11.34 2.44
N LEU A 30 -4.83 12.27 2.59
CA LEU A 30 -5.92 12.44 1.63
C LEU A 30 -5.70 13.67 0.74
N ASN A 31 -5.13 13.46 -0.44
CA ASN A 31 -4.97 14.51 -1.45
C ASN A 31 -5.40 13.98 -2.83
N PRO A 32 -6.71 13.99 -3.16
CA PRO A 32 -7.19 13.53 -4.46
C PRO A 32 -6.44 14.20 -5.61
N ARG A 33 -6.04 13.40 -6.61
CA ARG A 33 -5.21 13.82 -7.77
C ARG A 33 -3.75 14.22 -7.44
N ALA A 34 -3.32 14.06 -6.20
CA ALA A 34 -1.94 14.28 -5.76
C ALA A 34 -1.46 13.08 -4.93
N LEU A 35 -0.65 13.32 -3.89
CA LEU A 35 -0.18 12.25 -3.01
C LEU A 35 -1.32 11.76 -2.10
N ASP A 36 -1.98 10.70 -2.52
CA ASP A 36 -3.10 10.07 -1.82
C ASP A 36 -2.70 8.67 -1.34
N LEU A 37 -2.63 8.44 -0.03
CA LEU A 37 -2.12 7.21 0.57
C LEU A 37 -3.12 6.62 1.56
N ARG A 38 -3.21 5.28 1.58
CA ARG A 38 -3.86 4.50 2.64
C ARG A 38 -2.77 3.70 3.36
N LEU A 39 -2.67 3.83 4.68
CA LEU A 39 -1.54 3.37 5.47
C LEU A 39 -1.99 2.37 6.52
N PHE A 40 -1.54 1.12 6.45
CA PHE A 40 -1.74 0.13 7.50
C PHE A 40 -0.55 0.15 8.45
N LEU A 41 -0.51 1.15 9.36
CA LEU A 41 0.67 1.48 10.17
C LEU A 41 1.16 0.34 11.07
N ASN A 42 0.30 -0.62 11.43
CA ASN A 42 0.70 -1.81 12.20
C ASN A 42 1.74 -2.69 11.46
N GLN A 43 1.83 -2.58 10.13
CA GLN A 43 2.81 -3.30 9.34
C GLN A 43 4.17 -2.60 9.26
N TRP A 44 4.27 -1.33 9.67
CA TRP A 44 5.49 -0.54 9.52
C TRP A 44 6.45 -0.89 10.64
N ALA A 45 7.68 -1.31 10.29
CA ALA A 45 8.63 -1.87 11.26
C ALA A 45 9.93 -1.08 11.35
N SER A 46 10.54 -0.73 10.21
CA SER A 46 11.82 -0.04 10.19
C SER A 46 11.88 1.07 9.13
N VAL A 47 12.73 2.06 9.37
CA VAL A 47 12.87 3.25 8.54
C VAL A 47 14.34 3.61 8.40
N PHE A 48 14.78 3.87 7.18
CA PHE A 48 16.16 4.26 6.89
C PHE A 48 16.21 5.51 6.04
N HIS A 49 17.15 6.38 6.35
CA HIS A 49 17.59 7.42 5.43
C HIS A 49 18.72 6.88 4.55
N ILE A 50 18.57 7.04 3.24
CA ILE A 50 19.59 6.66 2.25
C ILE A 50 19.99 7.89 1.47
N LYS A 51 21.30 8.14 1.46
CA LYS A 51 21.97 9.12 0.61
C LYS A 51 22.93 8.39 -0.31
N GLU A 52 22.62 8.36 -1.59
CA GLU A 52 23.34 7.54 -2.57
C GLU A 52 23.73 8.34 -3.82
N ASN A 53 24.91 8.04 -4.38
CA ASN A 53 25.34 8.58 -5.66
C ASN A 53 24.81 7.68 -6.78
N THR A 54 23.99 8.24 -7.67
CA THR A 54 23.57 7.57 -8.91
C THR A 54 24.40 8.08 -10.09
N THR A 55 24.29 7.41 -11.24
CA THR A 55 24.94 7.83 -12.49
C THR A 55 24.49 9.22 -12.97
N ARG A 56 23.35 9.73 -12.48
CA ARG A 56 22.79 11.03 -12.88
C ARG A 56 22.99 12.11 -11.81
N SER A 57 22.84 11.76 -10.54
CA SER A 57 22.94 12.70 -9.42
C SER A 57 23.00 11.97 -8.07
N GLU A 58 23.38 12.70 -7.03
CA GLU A 58 23.07 12.28 -5.66
C GLU A 58 21.54 12.19 -5.48
N ARG A 59 21.07 11.21 -4.71
CA ARG A 59 19.68 11.04 -4.32
C ARG A 59 19.58 10.84 -2.82
N GLN A 60 18.58 11.48 -2.23
CA GLN A 60 18.22 11.30 -0.82
C GLN A 60 16.82 10.72 -0.72
N SER A 61 16.65 9.74 0.17
CA SER A 61 15.35 9.12 0.42
C SER A 61 15.17 8.67 1.86
N ILE A 62 13.92 8.63 2.30
CA ILE A 62 13.48 7.92 3.50
C ILE A 62 12.70 6.69 3.04
N GLN A 63 13.12 5.50 3.48
CA GLN A 63 12.55 4.23 3.03
C GLN A 63 11.98 3.47 4.23
N PHE A 64 10.74 3.02 4.10
CA PHE A 64 9.97 2.32 5.12
C PHE A 64 9.82 0.85 4.74
N PHE A 65 10.02 -0.03 5.71
CA PHE A 65 9.97 -1.48 5.52
C PHE A 65 9.05 -2.13 6.55
N ASP A 66 8.45 -3.26 6.17
CA ASP A 66 7.59 -4.04 7.05
C ASP A 66 8.35 -5.05 7.92
N HIS A 67 7.60 -5.85 8.69
CA HIS A 67 8.17 -6.87 9.57
C HIS A 67 8.79 -8.04 8.80
N GLN A 68 8.50 -8.22 7.51
CA GLN A 68 9.14 -9.23 6.64
C GLN A 68 10.43 -8.69 6.01
N GLY A 69 10.63 -7.37 6.04
CA GLY A 69 11.74 -6.66 5.39
C GLY A 69 11.40 -6.17 3.99
N ASP A 70 10.14 -6.27 3.57
CA ASP A 70 9.69 -5.79 2.27
C ASP A 70 9.44 -4.28 2.31
N ALA A 71 9.69 -3.61 1.18
CA ALA A 71 9.56 -2.16 1.09
C ALA A 71 8.08 -1.73 1.03
N LEU A 72 7.67 -0.89 1.99
CA LEU A 72 6.32 -0.32 2.07
C LEU A 72 6.17 0.96 1.24
N LEU A 73 7.09 1.91 1.47
CA LEU A 73 7.06 3.23 0.84
C LEU A 73 8.48 3.79 0.76
N LYS A 74 8.82 4.45 -0.34
CA LYS A 74 10.06 5.21 -0.48
C LYS A 74 9.75 6.66 -0.82
N VAL A 75 10.29 7.58 -0.03
CA VAL A 75 10.09 9.02 -0.18
C VAL A 75 11.39 9.64 -0.61
N TYR A 76 11.48 10.05 -1.87
CA TYR A 76 12.64 10.72 -2.44
C TYR A 76 12.46 12.23 -2.39
N ALA A 77 13.51 12.92 -1.93
CA ALA A 77 13.64 14.35 -2.17
C ALA A 77 13.67 14.64 -3.68
N THR A 78 13.20 15.82 -4.05
CA THR A 78 13.19 16.36 -5.42
C THR A 78 13.77 17.78 -5.40
N ASP A 79 13.97 18.37 -6.57
CA ASP A 79 14.45 19.75 -6.71
C ASP A 79 13.55 20.79 -6.02
N ASN A 80 12.29 20.44 -5.73
CA ASN A 80 11.30 21.28 -5.04
C ASN A 80 11.16 20.96 -3.54
N THR A 81 11.95 20.03 -3.01
CA THR A 81 11.90 19.68 -1.58
C THR A 81 12.56 20.78 -0.77
N ASP A 82 11.92 21.21 0.32
CA ASP A 82 12.55 22.10 1.29
C ASP A 82 13.67 21.32 2.00
N MET A 83 14.90 21.57 1.56
CA MET A 83 16.07 20.84 2.06
C MET A 83 16.47 21.26 3.48
N ALA A 84 16.06 22.44 3.94
CA ALA A 84 16.28 22.86 5.33
C ALA A 84 15.38 22.04 6.26
N ALA A 85 14.07 21.98 5.95
CA ALA A 85 13.11 21.16 6.69
C ALA A 85 13.44 19.65 6.61
N TRP A 86 13.90 19.18 5.44
CA TRP A 86 14.38 17.81 5.27
C TRP A 86 15.55 17.50 6.21
N SER A 87 16.55 18.38 6.26
CA SER A 87 17.72 18.21 7.13
C SER A 87 17.36 18.25 8.61
N GLU A 88 16.43 19.14 9.00
CA GLU A 88 15.90 19.20 10.37
C GLU A 88 15.17 17.91 10.77
N LEU A 89 14.34 17.37 9.87
CA LEU A 89 13.65 16.09 10.08
C LEU A 89 14.67 14.97 10.28
N LEU A 90 15.68 14.87 9.41
CA LEU A 90 16.71 13.85 9.53
C LEU A 90 17.49 13.98 10.86
N ALA A 91 17.90 15.19 11.23
CA ALA A 91 18.61 15.42 12.50
C ALA A 91 17.77 15.01 13.73
N ARG A 92 16.44 15.11 13.63
CA ARG A 92 15.53 14.71 14.70
C ARG A 92 15.33 13.20 14.83
N PHE A 93 15.37 12.46 13.72
CA PHE A 93 14.95 11.04 13.68
C PHE A 93 16.06 10.05 13.36
N ILE A 94 17.21 10.49 12.85
CA ILE A 94 18.37 9.60 12.71
C ILE A 94 18.81 9.16 14.10
N ALA A 95 18.93 7.85 14.27
CA ALA A 95 19.56 7.23 15.43
C ALA A 95 20.93 6.69 15.04
N ASP A 96 21.93 6.86 15.92
CA ASP A 96 23.28 6.32 15.72
C ASP A 96 23.33 4.79 15.87
N GLU A 97 22.36 4.23 16.61
CA GLU A 97 22.23 2.79 16.82
C GLU A 97 21.53 2.12 15.64
N ASN A 98 22.21 1.19 14.98
CA ASN A 98 21.62 0.32 13.96
C ASN A 98 21.35 -1.06 14.54
N THR A 99 20.29 -1.17 15.35
CA THR A 99 19.89 -2.44 15.98
C THR A 99 19.52 -3.48 14.91
N PRO A 100 19.89 -4.77 15.09
CA PRO A 100 19.49 -5.84 14.18
C PRO A 100 17.98 -5.89 13.97
N LEU A 101 17.53 -6.13 12.73
CA LEU A 101 16.12 -6.25 12.40
C LEU A 101 15.57 -7.62 12.86
N GLU A 102 14.52 -7.60 13.68
CA GLU A 102 13.78 -8.79 14.09
C GLU A 102 12.71 -9.16 13.06
N LEU A 103 13.15 -9.70 11.91
CA LEU A 103 12.23 -10.08 10.83
C LEU A 103 11.31 -11.23 11.23
N LYS A 104 10.06 -11.18 10.75
CA LYS A 104 9.01 -12.19 10.97
C LYS A 104 8.60 -12.79 9.64
N ALA A 105 8.43 -14.10 9.61
CA ALA A 105 7.81 -14.77 8.46
C ALA A 105 6.40 -14.22 8.21
N GLY A 106 6.04 -14.06 6.93
CA GLY A 106 4.69 -13.68 6.54
C GLY A 106 3.67 -14.77 6.87
N ASP A 107 2.40 -14.37 7.00
CA ASP A 107 1.30 -15.30 7.26
C ASP A 107 1.17 -16.33 6.13
N ALA A 108 0.88 -17.58 6.50
CA ALA A 108 0.61 -18.62 5.53
C ALA A 108 -0.65 -18.25 4.70
N PRO A 109 -0.66 -18.54 3.39
CA PRO A 109 -1.80 -18.24 2.55
C PRO A 109 -3.06 -18.94 3.07
N VAL A 110 -4.19 -18.23 2.99
CA VAL A 110 -5.48 -18.72 3.45
C VAL A 110 -5.95 -19.88 2.56
N VAL A 111 -5.87 -21.10 3.07
CA VAL A 111 -6.40 -22.31 2.43
C VAL A 111 -7.72 -22.69 3.10
N GLN A 112 -8.77 -21.87 2.91
CA GLN A 112 -10.13 -22.30 3.24
C GLN A 112 -10.89 -22.70 1.97
N MET A 113 -11.52 -23.87 2.01
CA MET A 113 -12.27 -24.45 0.87
C MET A 113 -13.79 -24.38 1.03
N ARG A 114 -14.35 -23.86 2.14
CA ARG A 114 -15.78 -23.97 2.44
C ARG A 114 -16.34 -22.70 3.11
N ALA A 115 -16.47 -21.62 2.35
CA ALA A 115 -17.42 -20.56 2.67
C ALA A 115 -18.73 -20.83 1.93
N ASP A 116 -19.86 -20.45 2.53
CA ASP A 116 -21.17 -20.54 1.89
C ASP A 116 -21.32 -19.42 0.87
N ALA A 117 -21.30 -19.78 -0.42
CA ALA A 117 -21.41 -18.83 -1.53
C ALA A 117 -22.65 -17.93 -1.41
N SER A 118 -23.79 -18.48 -0.99
CA SER A 118 -25.05 -17.73 -0.90
C SER A 118 -25.00 -16.66 0.20
N VAL A 119 -24.37 -16.99 1.33
CA VAL A 119 -24.19 -16.04 2.44
C VAL A 119 -23.18 -14.96 2.06
N VAL A 120 -22.05 -15.34 1.46
CA VAL A 120 -21.03 -14.38 0.99
C VAL A 120 -21.62 -13.39 -0.01
N GLU A 121 -22.43 -13.88 -0.96
CA GLU A 121 -23.10 -13.03 -1.94
C GLU A 121 -24.12 -12.08 -1.30
N GLN A 122 -24.99 -12.58 -0.41
CA GLN A 122 -25.98 -11.75 0.29
C GLN A 122 -25.30 -10.64 1.10
N GLU A 123 -24.25 -10.98 1.85
CA GLU A 123 -23.49 -10.01 2.63
C GLU A 123 -22.74 -9.01 1.75
N TRP A 124 -22.22 -9.44 0.59
CA TRP A 124 -21.61 -8.53 -0.37
C TRP A 124 -22.63 -7.51 -0.87
N ARG A 125 -23.81 -7.95 -1.32
CA ARG A 125 -24.88 -7.07 -1.81
C ARG A 125 -25.41 -6.13 -0.73
N ALA A 126 -25.33 -6.52 0.53
CA ALA A 126 -25.74 -5.71 1.67
C ALA A 126 -24.70 -4.64 2.08
N MET A 127 -23.49 -4.65 1.51
CA MET A 127 -22.49 -3.63 1.81
C MET A 127 -22.95 -2.25 1.35
N THR A 128 -22.74 -1.26 2.21
CA THR A 128 -23.05 0.14 1.92
C THR A 128 -21.81 0.98 1.64
N ASP A 129 -20.63 0.43 1.90
CA ASP A 129 -19.35 1.09 1.70
C ASP A 129 -18.27 0.06 1.33
N VAL A 130 -17.42 0.39 0.34
CA VAL A 130 -16.40 -0.53 -0.18
C VAL A 130 -15.34 -0.94 0.84
N HIS A 131 -15.10 -0.15 1.89
CA HIS A 131 -14.16 -0.47 2.96
C HIS A 131 -14.68 -1.61 3.86
N GLN A 132 -15.98 -1.91 3.82
CA GLN A 132 -16.56 -3.07 4.51
C GLN A 132 -16.10 -4.40 3.88
N PHE A 133 -15.67 -4.39 2.61
CA PHE A 133 -15.27 -5.61 1.90
C PHE A 133 -14.10 -6.33 2.58
N PHE A 134 -13.14 -5.59 3.15
CA PHE A 134 -12.04 -6.20 3.91
C PHE A 134 -12.55 -6.96 5.14
N THR A 135 -13.58 -6.44 5.82
CA THR A 135 -14.18 -7.11 6.98
C THR A 135 -14.98 -8.34 6.55
N LEU A 136 -15.69 -8.27 5.42
CA LEU A 136 -16.37 -9.43 4.82
C LEU A 136 -15.38 -10.57 4.54
N LEU A 137 -14.27 -10.27 3.88
CA LEU A 137 -13.22 -11.27 3.59
C LEU A 137 -12.65 -11.88 4.87
N LYS A 138 -12.36 -11.06 5.89
CA LYS A 138 -11.83 -11.53 7.17
C LYS A 138 -12.82 -12.41 7.92
N ARG A 139 -14.12 -12.05 7.93
CA ARG A 139 -15.19 -12.80 8.59
C ARG A 139 -15.34 -14.21 8.01
N HIS A 140 -15.27 -14.33 6.69
CA HIS A 140 -15.35 -15.62 6.00
C HIS A 140 -13.99 -16.28 5.78
N ASN A 141 -12.90 -15.66 6.27
CA ASN A 141 -11.52 -16.09 6.05
C ASN A 141 -11.27 -16.49 4.59
N LEU A 142 -11.55 -15.54 3.69
CA LEU A 142 -11.38 -15.67 2.24
C LEU A 142 -10.32 -14.70 1.73
N THR A 143 -9.55 -15.15 0.75
CA THR A 143 -8.83 -14.26 -0.16
C THR A 143 -9.81 -13.55 -1.11
N ARG A 144 -9.37 -12.44 -1.71
CA ARG A 144 -10.18 -11.71 -2.71
C ARG A 144 -10.61 -12.62 -3.86
N GLN A 145 -9.69 -13.40 -4.42
CA GLN A 145 -9.97 -14.29 -5.56
C GLN A 145 -10.92 -15.42 -5.18
N GLN A 146 -10.81 -15.99 -3.97
CA GLN A 146 -11.79 -16.98 -3.50
C GLN A 146 -13.19 -16.37 -3.41
N ALA A 147 -13.33 -15.16 -2.85
CA ALA A 147 -14.62 -14.47 -2.82
C ALA A 147 -15.18 -14.19 -4.22
N PHE A 148 -14.34 -13.76 -5.16
CA PHE A 148 -14.75 -13.50 -6.55
C PHE A 148 -15.25 -14.78 -7.25
N ASN A 149 -14.63 -15.92 -6.99
CA ASN A 149 -15.05 -17.20 -7.56
C ASN A 149 -16.34 -17.77 -6.93
N LEU A 150 -16.79 -17.24 -5.79
CA LEU A 150 -17.97 -17.74 -5.07
C LEU A 150 -19.25 -17.00 -5.45
N VAL A 151 -19.15 -15.71 -5.79
CA VAL A 151 -20.31 -14.86 -6.07
C VAL A 151 -20.71 -14.89 -7.55
N ALA A 152 -21.95 -14.49 -7.85
CA ALA A 152 -22.44 -14.38 -9.22
C ALA A 152 -21.63 -13.38 -10.09
N ASP A 153 -21.63 -13.61 -11.40
CA ASP A 153 -20.88 -12.84 -12.39
C ASP A 153 -21.27 -11.35 -12.46
N ASP A 154 -22.47 -10.98 -12.00
CA ASP A 154 -22.88 -9.56 -11.92
C ASP A 154 -22.15 -8.80 -10.80
N LEU A 155 -21.59 -9.49 -9.81
CA LEU A 155 -20.74 -8.93 -8.77
C LEU A 155 -19.25 -9.02 -9.11
N ALA A 156 -18.82 -10.15 -9.65
CA ALA A 156 -17.42 -10.38 -10.02
C ALA A 156 -17.32 -11.21 -11.31
N CYS A 157 -16.92 -10.57 -12.40
CA CYS A 157 -16.74 -11.22 -13.69
C CYS A 157 -15.26 -11.30 -14.07
N LYS A 158 -14.79 -12.49 -14.46
CA LYS A 158 -13.44 -12.67 -14.98
C LYS A 158 -13.36 -12.17 -16.42
N VAL A 159 -12.41 -11.27 -16.67
CA VAL A 159 -12.14 -10.72 -18.01
C VAL A 159 -10.79 -11.20 -18.55
N SER A 160 -10.51 -10.88 -19.82
CA SER A 160 -9.20 -11.13 -20.43
C SER A 160 -8.08 -10.44 -19.65
N ASN A 161 -6.90 -11.08 -19.54
CA ASN A 161 -5.71 -10.45 -18.97
C ASN A 161 -5.24 -9.23 -19.78
N SER A 162 -5.68 -9.08 -21.03
CA SER A 162 -5.42 -7.89 -21.86
C SER A 162 -6.31 -6.68 -21.51
N ALA A 163 -7.34 -6.86 -20.68
CA ALA A 163 -8.33 -5.82 -20.39
C ALA A 163 -7.70 -4.57 -19.76
N LEU A 164 -6.68 -4.72 -18.91
CA LEU A 164 -6.00 -3.57 -18.29
C LEU A 164 -5.38 -2.65 -19.35
N ALA A 165 -4.67 -3.21 -20.34
CA ALA A 165 -4.06 -2.43 -21.41
C ALA A 165 -5.13 -1.71 -22.25
N GLN A 166 -6.21 -2.41 -22.58
CA GLN A 166 -7.33 -1.86 -23.37
C GLN A 166 -8.02 -0.69 -22.65
N ILE A 167 -8.25 -0.81 -21.33
CA ILE A 167 -8.86 0.26 -20.54
C ILE A 167 -7.95 1.48 -20.46
N LEU A 168 -6.64 1.29 -20.26
CA LEU A 168 -5.69 2.40 -20.22
C LEU A 168 -5.58 3.11 -21.58
N GLU A 169 -5.59 2.37 -22.68
CA GLU A 169 -5.61 2.94 -24.03
C GLU A 169 -6.90 3.73 -24.30
N SER A 170 -8.05 3.23 -23.85
CA SER A 170 -9.35 3.89 -24.04
C SER A 170 -9.56 5.14 -23.20
N ALA A 171 -8.80 5.30 -22.10
CA ALA A 171 -8.90 6.41 -21.17
C ALA A 171 -7.97 7.59 -21.51
N GLN A 172 -7.10 7.44 -22.52
CA GLN A 172 -6.26 8.52 -23.06
C GLN A 172 -7.10 9.53 -23.84
#